data_AF-A0A4Q1QKJ3-F1
#
_entry.id   AF-A0A4Q1QKJ3-F1
#
_cell.length_a   1.000
_cell.length_b   1.000
_cell.length_c   1.000
_cell.angle_alpha   90.00
_cell.angle_beta   90.00
_cell.angle_gamma   90.00
#
_symmetry.space_group_name_H-M   'P 1'
#
loop_
_entity.id
_entity.type
_entity.pdbx_description
1 polymer ?
#
loop_
_entity_poly.entity_id
_entity_poly.type
_entity_poly.pdbx_seq_one_letter_code
_entity_poly.pdbx_strand_id
1 'polypeptide(L)' 'ASPALPLPTVTGALRAVEAVLLRGGQRTARRNAWTSVLEDRRRAKDRHEAEYVLEAAATRHPHAT' A
#
# COMPACT_ATOMS: atom_id res chain seq x y z
N ALA A 1 -33.29 -36.65 2.33
CA ALA A 1 -32.90 -36.39 0.93
C ALA A 1 -31.68 -35.46 0.95
N SER A 2 -30.55 -35.84 0.35
CA SER A 2 -29.41 -34.92 0.22
C SER A 2 -29.76 -33.83 -0.81
N PRO A 3 -29.52 -32.54 -0.52
CA PRO A 3 -29.76 -31.50 -1.51
C PRO A 3 -28.82 -31.69 -2.70
N ALA A 4 -29.37 -31.80 -3.90
CA ALA A 4 -28.60 -31.77 -5.13
C ALA A 4 -28.04 -30.35 -5.31
N LEU A 5 -26.72 -30.20 -5.40
CA LEU A 5 -26.10 -28.93 -5.74
C LEU A 5 -26.40 -28.61 -7.22
N PRO A 6 -26.74 -27.36 -7.54
CA PRO A 6 -26.98 -26.96 -8.93
C PRO A 6 -25.74 -27.24 -9.79
N LEU A 7 -25.94 -27.68 -11.03
CA LEU A 7 -24.86 -27.94 -11.97
C LEU A 7 -24.03 -26.65 -12.18
N PRO A 8 -22.68 -26.74 -12.15
CA PRO A 8 -21.83 -25.57 -12.29
C PRO A 8 -22.04 -24.93 -13.66
N THR A 9 -22.26 -23.61 -13.67
CA THR A 9 -22.32 -22.82 -14.90
C THR A 9 -20.91 -22.46 -15.37
N VAL A 10 -20.74 -22.27 -16.68
CA VAL A 10 -19.45 -21.83 -17.27
C VAL A 10 -18.97 -20.54 -16.60
N THR A 11 -19.86 -19.58 -16.37
CA THR A 11 -19.55 -18.32 -15.67
C THR A 11 -19.05 -18.56 -14.25
N GLY A 12 -19.67 -19.48 -13.50
CA GLY A 12 -19.24 -19.84 -12.16
C GLY A 12 -17.85 -20.48 -12.14
N ALA A 13 -17.57 -21.38 -13.11
CA ALA A 13 -16.26 -22.00 -13.25
C ALA A 13 -15.17 -20.96 -13.57
N LEU A 14 -15.45 -20.02 -14.49
CA LEU A 14 -14.52 -18.95 -14.84
C LEU A 14 -14.24 -18.02 -13.65
N ARG A 15 -15.27 -17.64 -12.88
CA ARG A 15 -15.11 -16.85 -11.63
C ARG A 15 -14.25 -17.58 -10.60
N ALA A 16 -14.40 -18.90 -10.46
CA ALA A 16 -13.59 -19.68 -9.53
C ALA A 16 -12.12 -19.73 -9.96
N VAL A 17 -11.85 -19.93 -11.25
CA VAL A 17 -10.49 -19.89 -11.81
C VAL A 17 -9.87 -18.51 -11.63
N GLU A 18 -10.62 -17.44 -11.94
CA GLU A 18 -10.18 -16.05 -11.70
C GLU A 18 -9.82 -15.82 -10.23
N ALA A 19 -10.68 -16.26 -9.30
CA ALA A 19 -10.43 -16.11 -7.87
C ALA A 19 -9.14 -16.84 -7.43
N VAL A 20 -8.88 -18.04 -7.96
CA VAL A 20 -7.64 -18.79 -7.68
C VAL A 20 -6.42 -18.09 -8.25
N LEU A 21 -6.45 -17.70 -9.53
CA LEU A 21 -5.34 -17.05 -10.22
C LEU A 21 -5.00 -15.69 -9.59
N LEU A 22 -6.02 -14.88 -9.28
CA LEU A 22 -5.82 -13.53 -8.77
C LEU A 22 -5.53 -13.48 -7.26
N ARG A 23 -5.80 -14.55 -6.49
CA ARG A 23 -5.59 -14.56 -5.02
C ARG A 23 -4.18 -14.14 -4.62
N GLY A 24 -3.18 -14.63 -5.35
CA GLY A 24 -1.77 -14.32 -5.11
C GLY A 24 -1.46 -12.84 -5.34
N GLY A 25 -1.83 -12.31 -6.51
CA GLY A 25 -1.62 -10.91 -6.87
C GLY A 25 -2.34 -9.94 -5.93
N GLN A 26 -3.54 -10.29 -5.49
CA GLN A 26 -4.33 -9.49 -4.54
C GLN A 26 -3.67 -9.38 -3.15
N ARG A 27 -3.02 -10.44 -2.68
CA ARG A 27 -2.26 -10.42 -1.42
C ARG A 27 -0.99 -9.59 -1.54
N THR A 28 -0.28 -9.71 -2.66
CA THR A 28 0.91 -8.90 -2.95
C THR A 28 0.56 -7.42 -3.07
N ALA A 29 -0.50 -7.07 -3.79
CA ALA A 29 -0.98 -5.69 -3.91
C ALA A 29 -1.28 -5.05 -2.55
N ARG A 30 -1.95 -5.78 -1.63
CA ARG A 30 -2.21 -5.30 -0.26
C ARG A 30 -0.92 -5.06 0.52
N ARG A 31 0.07 -5.96 0.42
CA ARG A 31 1.37 -5.79 1.07
C ARG A 31 2.12 -4.60 0.52
N ASN A 32 2.19 -4.48 -0.81
CA ASN A 32 2.86 -3.37 -1.48
C ASN A 32 2.21 -2.02 -1.09
N ALA A 33 0.88 -1.95 -1.08
CA ALA A 33 0.16 -0.76 -0.66
C ALA A 33 0.48 -0.38 0.80
N TRP A 34 0.48 -1.37 1.70
CA TRP A 34 0.84 -1.13 3.10
C TRP A 34 2.29 -0.65 3.26
N THR A 35 3.24 -1.29 2.58
CA THR A 35 4.66 -0.90 2.59
C THR A 35 4.82 0.54 2.09
N SER A 36 4.18 0.89 0.98
CA SER A 36 4.23 2.25 0.43
C SER A 36 3.73 3.30 1.42
N VAL A 37 2.63 3.01 2.14
CA VAL A 37 2.10 3.92 3.16
C VAL A 37 3.07 4.09 4.34
N LEU A 38 3.73 3.01 4.77
CA LEU A 38 4.73 3.09 5.83
C LEU A 38 5.96 3.90 5.40
N GLU A 39 6.43 3.70 4.17
CA GLU A 39 7.53 4.47 3.59
C GLU A 39 7.17 5.94 3.43
N ASP A 40 5.97 6.27 2.97
CA ASP A 40 5.49 7.64 2.83
C ASP A 40 5.45 8.35 4.19
N ARG A 41 4.99 7.66 5.23
CA ARG A 41 4.99 8.19 6.60
C ARG A 41 6.40 8.44 7.11
N ARG A 42 7.33 7.51 6.85
CA ARG A 42 8.75 7.69 7.18
C ARG A 42 9.31 8.92 6.45
N ARG A 43 9.14 9.00 5.13
CA ARG A 43 9.59 10.14 4.31
C ARG A 43 8.97 11.47 4.74
N ALA A 44 7.71 11.48 5.19
CA ALA A 44 7.08 12.68 5.72
C ALA A 44 7.73 13.14 7.03
N LYS A 45 8.02 12.20 7.93
CA LYS A 45 8.73 12.49 9.18
C LYS A 45 10.14 13.02 8.90
N ASP A 46 10.88 12.35 8.02
CA ASP A 46 12.26 12.73 7.69
C ASP A 46 12.31 14.14 7.07
N ARG A 47 11.33 14.50 6.23
CA ARG A 47 11.19 15.87 5.69
C ARG A 47 10.96 16.90 6.79
N HIS A 48 10.11 16.60 7.77
CA HIS A 48 9.82 17.50 8.88
C HIS A 48 11.05 17.69 9.79
N GLU A 49 11.78 16.62 10.08
CA GLU A 49 13.03 16.71 10.85
C GLU A 49 14.11 17.51 10.09
N ALA A 50 14.22 17.29 8.77
CA ALA A 50 15.14 18.06 7.93
C ALA A 50 14.77 19.55 7.90
N GLU A 51 13.49 19.89 7.75
CA GLU A 51 12.99 21.26 7.80
C GLU A 51 13.39 21.96 9.10
N TYR A 52 13.17 21.30 10.24
CA TYR A 52 13.55 21.83 11.56
C TYR A 52 15.06 22.11 11.66
N VAL A 53 15.91 21.19 11.19
CA VAL A 53 17.37 21.37 11.19
C VAL A 53 17.79 22.53 10.28
N LEU A 54 17.18 22.65 9.09
CA LEU A 54 17.48 23.73 8.15
C LEU A 54 17.05 25.09 8.69
N GLU A 55 15.88 25.18 9.33
CA GLU A 55 15.41 26.40 9.99
C GLU A 55 16.33 26.80 11.16
N ALA A 56 16.73 25.84 12.00
CA ALA A 56 17.68 26.07 13.08
C ALA A 56 19.05 26.54 12.56
N ALA A 57 19.52 25.99 11.43
CA ALA A 57 20.74 26.44 10.80
C ALA A 57 20.61 27.87 10.24
N ALA A 58 19.51 28.17 9.54
CA ALA A 58 19.24 29.49 8.98
C ALA A 58 19.14 30.58 10.07
N THR A 59 18.50 30.30 11.19
CA THR A 59 18.38 31.24 12.31
C THR A 59 19.71 31.45 13.06
N ARG A 60 20.57 30.43 13.10
CA ARG A 60 21.91 30.51 13.72
C ARG A 60 22.91 31.30 12.87
N HIS A 61 22.70 31.39 11.57
CA HIS A 61 23.50 32.22 10.67
C HIS A 61 22.77 33.54 10.41
N PRO A 62 22.98 34.61 11.21
CA PRO A 62 22.52 35.93 10.80
C PRO A 62 23.15 36.23 9.45
N HIS A 63 22.29 36.44 8.45
CA HIS A 63 22.70 36.76 7.09
C HIS A 63 23.67 37.95 7.17
N ALA A 64 24.94 37.76 6.82
CA ALA A 64 25.86 38.86 6.64
C ALA A 64 25.41 39.60 5.37
N THR A 65 24.63 40.67 5.56
CA THR A 65 24.32 41.67 4.52
C THR A 65 25.48 42.64 4.38
#